data_AF-A0A512NNA1-F1
#
_entry.id   AF-A0A512NNA1-F1
#
_cell.length_a   1.000
_cell.length_b   1.000
_cell.length_c   1.000
_cell.angle_alpha   90.00
_cell.angle_beta   90.00
_cell.angle_gamma   90.00
#
_symmetry.space_group_name_H-M   'P 1'
#
loop_
_entity.id
_entity.type
_entity.pdbx_description
1 polymer ?
#
loop_
_entity_poly.entity_id
_entity_poly.type
_entity_poly.pdbx_seq_one_letter_code
_entity_poly.pdbx_strand_id
1 'polypeptide(L)'
;MLKGLPFPKRARFIFLEGQFGTEVFWTRLVEAVGSASPAYAAALAGVRARGGIVTRKQFDIACGSPVRQDGQLSAETVLERLRSVRLLHSEEIEGYGECIALDGARGDLVARASLKARQITEDLLIEATRGWLGRMNWASPKATSIRNDATPQFATFRFDICGPCYLRPLTRHQNNKINPGFLVADIVLGARLDEQEVAPFIRKCEMLSYLKGIRPFMPMLIAEGFSPEALRACRSEGIVATTPESLFGRDVARGLKDLLETLSRAGAVAATNPKKIEHLFTSLSSIEGAATNLRGALFELIVGHMVRSIEGGSIDIGDIARDLKTGEQREIDVRLVKERNVTIIECKGYQPTTTVTADEIDSWLKKKVPVIDRAHRQQPRFDGMPLTFEFWTCGTFDDDALQLLKETSERVQKYNLAWRDGTAVREYAKELKAAGIRKILDEHYFNHVLAQLPVTVEDLAIEVQPQRNSRRRVERLIVTEEDDGMARLLEEL
;
A
#
# COMPACT_ATOMS: atom_id res chain seq x y z
N MET A 1 -2.50 9.52 40.07
CA MET A 1 -3.71 9.68 39.22
C MET A 1 -3.29 9.99 37.78
N LEU A 2 -3.92 9.35 36.80
CA LEU A 2 -3.73 9.66 35.39
C LEU A 2 -4.41 11.01 35.07
N LYS A 3 -3.63 12.07 34.86
CA LYS A 3 -4.17 13.42 34.60
C LYS A 3 -4.64 13.62 33.14
N GLY A 4 -4.26 12.72 32.23
CA GLY A 4 -4.43 12.91 30.79
C GLY A 4 -5.60 12.17 30.12
N LEU A 5 -6.31 11.29 30.84
CA LEU A 5 -7.46 10.54 30.31
C LEU A 5 -8.72 10.81 31.12
N PRO A 6 -9.61 11.70 30.65
CA PRO A 6 -10.89 11.92 31.31
C PRO A 6 -11.82 10.73 31.03
N PHE A 7 -12.27 10.07 32.09
CA PHE A 7 -13.34 9.07 32.01
C PHE A 7 -14.70 9.78 32.04
N PRO A 8 -15.76 9.21 31.45
CA PRO A 8 -17.10 9.78 31.51
C PRO A 8 -17.54 10.01 32.94
N LYS A 9 -18.46 10.97 33.12
CA LYS A 9 -19.08 11.28 34.43
C LYS A 9 -18.05 11.58 35.53
N ARG A 10 -16.88 12.11 35.19
CA ARG A 10 -15.76 12.42 36.12
C ARG A 10 -15.21 11.20 36.86
N ALA A 11 -15.43 9.99 36.34
CA ALA A 11 -14.81 8.79 36.89
C ALA A 11 -13.27 8.91 36.84
N ARG A 12 -12.60 8.14 37.70
CA ARG A 12 -11.13 8.11 37.76
C ARG A 12 -10.66 6.67 37.84
N PHE A 13 -9.64 6.34 37.06
CA PHE A 13 -8.91 5.08 37.22
C PHE A 13 -8.00 5.18 38.45
N ILE A 14 -8.22 4.28 39.40
CA ILE A 14 -7.47 4.20 40.66
C ILE A 14 -6.61 2.95 40.63
N PHE A 15 -5.37 3.08 41.08
CA PHE A 15 -4.38 2.00 41.13
C PHE A 15 -3.49 2.21 42.36
N LEU A 16 -2.91 1.13 42.87
CA LEU A 16 -1.90 1.23 43.92
C LEU A 16 -0.58 1.72 43.30
N GLU A 17 0.15 2.59 44.01
CA GLU A 17 1.40 3.17 43.51
C GLU A 17 2.42 2.10 43.08
N GLY A 18 2.57 1.03 43.86
CA GLY A 18 3.43 -0.11 43.52
C GLY A 18 2.96 -0.95 42.33
N GLN A 19 1.74 -0.76 41.83
CA GLN A 19 1.26 -1.38 40.58
C GLN A 19 1.57 -0.53 39.36
N PHE A 20 1.92 0.76 39.51
CA PHE A 20 2.14 1.64 38.38
C PHE A 20 3.24 1.10 37.46
N GLY A 21 2.93 0.98 36.17
CA GLY A 21 3.86 0.44 35.16
C GLY A 21 3.97 -1.09 35.10
N THR A 22 3.26 -1.83 35.97
CA THR A 22 3.21 -3.30 35.91
C THR A 22 2.26 -3.78 34.81
N GLU A 23 2.41 -5.03 34.36
CA GLU A 23 1.50 -5.66 33.39
C GLU A 23 0.05 -5.61 33.86
N VAL A 24 -0.20 -5.92 35.14
CA VAL A 24 -1.55 -5.86 35.74
C VAL A 24 -2.14 -4.46 35.65
N PHE A 25 -1.35 -3.42 35.92
CA PHE A 25 -1.82 -2.04 35.77
C PHE A 25 -2.20 -1.72 34.33
N TRP A 26 -1.37 -2.12 33.36
CA TRP A 26 -1.63 -1.87 31.94
C TRP A 26 -2.86 -2.60 31.43
N THR A 27 -3.00 -3.90 31.74
CA THR A 27 -4.19 -4.68 31.38
C THR A 27 -5.46 -4.05 31.93
N ARG A 28 -5.48 -3.71 33.23
CA ARG A 28 -6.65 -3.08 33.87
C ARG A 28 -6.94 -1.69 33.33
N LEU A 29 -5.91 -0.93 32.99
CA LEU A 29 -6.07 0.39 32.40
C LEU A 29 -6.69 0.28 31.00
N VAL A 30 -6.21 -0.65 30.16
CA VAL A 30 -6.79 -0.91 28.83
C VAL A 30 -8.26 -1.34 28.95
N GLU A 31 -8.59 -2.25 29.87
CA GLU A 31 -9.98 -2.67 30.13
C GLU A 31 -10.87 -1.49 30.57
N ALA A 32 -10.38 -0.69 31.51
CA ALA A 32 -11.13 0.45 32.05
C ALA A 32 -11.34 1.54 30.99
N VAL A 33 -10.30 1.87 30.22
CA VAL A 33 -10.36 2.84 29.12
C VAL A 33 -11.28 2.35 28.01
N GLY A 34 -11.19 1.04 27.69
CA GLY A 34 -12.05 0.38 26.72
C GLY A 34 -13.54 0.46 27.08
N SER A 35 -13.84 0.26 28.37
CA SER A 35 -15.21 0.34 28.90
C SER A 35 -15.73 1.77 29.02
N ALA A 36 -14.82 2.74 29.16
CA ALA A 36 -15.17 4.13 29.47
C ALA A 36 -15.36 4.99 28.22
N SER A 37 -14.62 4.77 27.14
CA SER A 37 -14.71 5.59 25.95
C SER A 37 -14.61 4.74 24.69
N PRO A 38 -15.68 4.67 23.87
CA PRO A 38 -15.65 3.97 22.61
C PRO A 38 -14.54 4.45 21.66
N ALA A 39 -14.16 5.73 21.74
CA ALA A 39 -13.09 6.29 20.89
C ALA A 39 -11.69 5.80 21.29
N TYR A 40 -11.39 5.70 22.59
CA TYR A 40 -10.10 5.19 23.04
C TYR A 40 -9.99 3.67 22.86
N ALA A 41 -11.08 2.95 23.11
CA ALA A 41 -11.19 1.52 22.84
C ALA A 41 -10.89 1.21 21.37
N ALA A 42 -11.55 1.94 20.47
CA ALA A 42 -11.35 1.82 19.03
C ALA A 42 -9.91 2.12 18.61
N ALA A 43 -9.30 3.17 19.16
CA ALA A 43 -7.92 3.52 18.81
C ALA A 43 -6.91 2.44 19.20
N LEU A 44 -7.01 1.91 20.43
CA LEU A 44 -6.13 0.83 20.89
C LEU A 44 -6.35 -0.45 20.09
N ALA A 45 -7.60 -0.82 19.83
CA ALA A 45 -7.93 -1.99 19.03
C ALA A 45 -7.42 -1.86 17.58
N GLY A 46 -7.53 -0.68 16.97
CA GLY A 46 -7.07 -0.43 15.60
C GLY A 46 -5.55 -0.54 15.43
N VAL A 47 -4.78 -0.10 16.43
CA VAL A 47 -3.31 -0.28 16.46
C VAL A 47 -2.96 -1.74 16.76
N ARG A 48 -3.65 -2.38 17.70
CA ARG A 48 -3.44 -3.80 18.05
C ARG A 48 -3.69 -4.73 16.86
N ALA A 49 -4.78 -4.52 16.12
CA ALA A 49 -5.13 -5.26 14.91
C ALA A 49 -4.03 -5.20 13.84
N ARG A 50 -3.18 -4.17 13.90
CA ARG A 50 -2.00 -3.97 13.05
C ARG A 50 -0.71 -4.26 13.81
N GLY A 51 -0.69 -5.33 14.61
CA GLY A 51 0.52 -5.81 15.28
C GLY A 51 1.12 -4.86 16.32
N GLY A 52 0.36 -3.86 16.78
CA GLY A 52 0.76 -2.96 17.86
C GLY A 52 1.59 -1.73 17.44
N ILE A 53 1.82 -1.52 16.14
CA ILE A 53 2.52 -0.34 15.61
C ILE A 53 1.99 0.04 14.23
N VAL A 54 1.82 1.34 13.98
CA VAL A 54 1.34 1.89 12.69
C VAL A 54 2.03 3.21 12.38
N THR A 55 2.10 3.62 11.11
CA THR A 55 2.50 5.01 10.79
C THR A 55 1.49 6.03 11.32
N ARG A 56 1.90 7.29 11.52
CA ARG A 56 0.98 8.38 11.90
C ARG A 56 -0.20 8.50 10.93
N LYS A 57 0.05 8.33 9.63
CA LYS A 57 -0.99 8.34 8.58
C LYS A 57 -1.97 7.17 8.74
N GLN A 58 -1.48 5.98 9.06
CA GLN A 58 -2.34 4.82 9.33
C GLN A 58 -3.11 4.97 10.64
N PHE A 59 -2.56 5.64 11.65
CA PHE A 59 -3.29 5.90 12.88
C PHE A 59 -4.58 6.68 12.62
N ASP A 60 -4.55 7.71 11.75
CA ASP A 60 -5.74 8.48 11.37
C ASP A 60 -6.85 7.62 10.71
N ILE A 61 -6.48 6.47 10.14
CA ILE A 61 -7.41 5.54 9.49
C ILE A 61 -7.87 4.49 10.49
N ALA A 62 -6.94 3.90 11.23
CA ALA A 62 -7.15 2.78 12.13
C ALA A 62 -7.90 3.15 13.41
N CYS A 63 -7.78 4.41 13.88
CA CYS A 63 -8.20 4.75 15.24
C CYS A 63 -9.72 4.79 15.45
N GLY A 64 -10.53 4.75 14.41
CA GLY A 64 -11.99 4.83 14.50
C GLY A 64 -12.52 6.21 14.93
N SER A 65 -11.69 7.26 14.87
CA SER A 65 -12.04 8.64 15.20
C SER A 65 -11.99 9.55 13.97
N PRO A 66 -12.86 10.57 13.88
CA PRO A 66 -12.88 11.50 12.74
C PRO A 66 -11.66 12.43 12.77
N VAL A 67 -11.33 13.02 11.62
CA VAL A 67 -10.38 14.15 11.54
C VAL A 67 -10.91 15.32 12.37
N ARG A 68 -12.19 15.66 12.17
CA ARG A 68 -12.90 16.67 12.95
C ARG A 68 -14.41 16.49 12.78
N GLN A 69 -15.14 16.41 13.90
CA GLN A 69 -16.59 16.32 13.91
C GLN A 69 -17.12 16.81 15.26
N ASP A 70 -18.19 17.60 15.24
CA ASP A 70 -18.76 18.19 16.45
C ASP A 70 -19.29 17.11 17.41
N GLY A 71 -19.01 17.30 18.70
CA GLY A 71 -19.37 16.35 19.76
C GLY A 71 -18.55 15.07 19.78
N GLN A 72 -17.53 14.93 18.93
CA GLN A 72 -16.69 13.73 18.81
C GLN A 72 -15.22 14.07 19.01
N LEU A 73 -14.48 13.16 19.63
CA LEU A 73 -13.03 13.31 19.78
C LEU A 73 -12.33 13.06 18.44
N SER A 74 -11.51 14.00 18.00
CA SER A 74 -10.69 13.84 16.80
C SER A 74 -9.61 12.78 16.99
N ALA A 75 -9.11 12.23 15.88
CA ALA A 75 -7.97 11.33 15.88
C ALA A 75 -6.76 11.93 16.61
N GLU A 76 -6.47 13.22 16.38
CA GLU A 76 -5.39 13.94 17.06
C GLU A 76 -5.60 14.00 18.58
N THR A 77 -6.78 14.42 19.04
CA THR A 77 -7.07 14.48 20.48
C THR A 77 -7.05 13.11 21.14
N VAL A 78 -7.47 12.06 20.41
CA VAL A 78 -7.36 10.68 20.90
C VAL A 78 -5.89 10.27 21.06
N LEU A 79 -5.05 10.56 20.07
CA LEU A 79 -3.62 10.27 20.11
C LEU A 79 -2.93 11.00 21.27
N GLU A 80 -3.12 12.32 21.38
CA GLU A 80 -2.54 13.15 22.45
C GLU A 80 -2.86 12.60 23.84
N ARG A 81 -4.12 12.21 24.07
CA ARG A 81 -4.57 11.70 25.37
C ARG A 81 -4.02 10.30 25.66
N LEU A 82 -4.02 9.40 24.69
CA LEU A 82 -3.41 8.06 24.85
C LEU A 82 -1.89 8.15 25.07
N ARG A 83 -1.21 9.11 24.45
CA ARG A 83 0.21 9.42 24.70
C ARG A 83 0.45 9.97 26.09
N SER A 84 -0.40 10.86 26.57
CA SER A 84 -0.25 11.48 27.89
C SER A 84 -0.30 10.49 29.06
N VAL A 85 -0.85 9.29 28.85
CA VAL A 85 -0.88 8.19 29.83
C VAL A 85 0.04 7.02 29.49
N ARG A 86 0.82 7.14 28.41
CA ARG A 86 1.71 6.09 27.89
C ARG A 86 0.98 4.78 27.55
N LEU A 87 -0.20 4.87 26.95
CA LEU A 87 -0.82 3.71 26.29
C LEU A 87 -0.37 3.63 24.82
N LEU A 88 -0.05 4.78 24.24
CA LEU A 88 0.63 4.91 22.95
C LEU A 88 1.88 5.77 23.12
N HIS A 89 2.86 5.57 22.27
CA HIS A 89 3.99 6.48 22.11
C HIS A 89 4.28 6.70 20.63
N SER A 90 4.98 7.80 20.32
CA SER A 90 5.49 8.06 18.99
C SER A 90 6.97 7.69 18.94
N GLU A 91 7.39 7.06 17.86
CA GLU A 91 8.79 6.86 17.51
C GLU A 91 9.01 7.21 16.04
N GLU A 92 10.19 7.77 15.71
CA GLU A 92 10.57 8.00 14.31
C GLU A 92 11.20 6.72 13.75
N ILE A 93 10.62 6.21 12.67
CA ILE A 93 11.14 5.04 11.95
C ILE A 93 11.52 5.47 10.54
N GLU A 94 12.77 5.23 10.17
CA GLU A 94 13.23 5.58 8.83
C GLU A 94 12.42 4.89 7.72
N GLY A 95 12.16 5.60 6.63
CA GLY A 95 11.34 5.12 5.51
C GLY A 95 9.83 5.22 5.79
N TYR A 96 9.43 5.36 7.05
CA TYR A 96 8.04 5.41 7.48
C TYR A 96 7.64 6.69 8.25
N GLY A 97 8.62 7.47 8.71
CA GLY A 97 8.43 8.68 9.50
C GLY A 97 7.88 8.39 10.91
N GLU A 98 7.12 9.34 11.45
CA GLU A 98 6.45 9.16 12.74
C GLU A 98 5.55 7.93 12.73
N CYS A 99 5.83 7.00 13.64
CA CYS A 99 5.05 5.81 13.90
C CYS A 99 4.48 5.84 15.32
N ILE A 100 3.26 5.31 15.47
CA ILE A 100 2.51 5.24 16.71
C ILE A 100 2.45 3.77 17.16
N ALA A 101 2.98 3.49 18.35
CA ALA A 101 3.09 2.14 18.89
C ALA A 101 2.42 2.01 20.26
N LEU A 102 1.92 0.81 20.56
CA LEU A 102 1.46 0.44 21.91
C LEU A 102 2.65 0.40 22.87
N ASP A 103 2.48 0.95 24.06
CA ASP A 103 3.50 0.83 25.12
C ASP A 103 3.59 -0.64 25.55
N GLY A 104 4.76 -1.27 25.37
CA GLY A 104 4.98 -2.70 25.60
C GLY A 104 4.83 -3.64 24.40
N ALA A 105 4.73 -3.11 23.16
CA ALA A 105 4.88 -3.93 21.95
C ALA A 105 6.26 -4.62 21.97
N ARG A 106 6.27 -5.90 22.37
CA ARG A 106 7.47 -6.66 22.75
C ARG A 106 8.53 -6.67 21.64
N GLY A 107 9.65 -6.00 21.90
CA GLY A 107 10.89 -6.08 21.12
C GLY A 107 10.86 -5.21 19.86
N ASP A 108 11.30 -3.96 19.99
CA ASP A 108 11.44 -2.94 18.93
C ASP A 108 11.80 -3.50 17.55
N LEU A 109 12.73 -4.44 17.45
CA LEU A 109 13.16 -5.03 16.18
C LEU A 109 12.08 -5.90 15.51
N VAL A 110 11.35 -6.71 16.28
CA VAL A 110 10.31 -7.62 15.75
C VAL A 110 9.07 -6.82 15.33
N ALA A 111 8.70 -5.81 16.13
CA ALA A 111 7.59 -4.91 15.80
C ALA A 111 7.89 -4.11 14.52
N ARG A 112 9.11 -3.58 14.36
CA ARG A 112 9.54 -2.86 13.15
C ARG A 112 9.62 -3.75 11.91
N ALA A 113 10.17 -4.95 12.03
CA ALA A 113 10.19 -5.91 10.91
C ALA A 113 8.76 -6.30 10.49
N SER A 114 7.86 -6.49 11.46
CA SER A 114 6.45 -6.78 11.20
C SER A 114 5.71 -5.60 10.56
N LEU A 115 6.00 -4.36 10.97
CA LEU A 115 5.47 -3.14 10.36
C LEU A 115 5.84 -3.07 8.87
N LYS A 116 7.13 -3.24 8.55
CA LYS A 116 7.63 -3.19 7.16
C LYS A 116 6.97 -4.24 6.28
N ALA A 117 6.98 -5.49 6.73
CA ALA A 117 6.37 -6.61 6.01
C ALA A 117 4.88 -6.38 5.74
N ARG A 118 4.15 -5.92 6.76
CA ARG A 118 2.73 -5.61 6.64
C ARG A 118 2.50 -4.43 5.70
N GLN A 119 3.28 -3.37 5.81
CA GLN A 119 3.12 -2.17 4.99
C GLN A 119 3.25 -2.49 3.49
N ILE A 120 4.29 -3.22 3.10
CA ILE A 120 4.49 -3.66 1.70
C ILE A 120 3.31 -4.50 1.22
N THR A 121 2.85 -5.46 2.04
CA THR A 121 1.77 -6.38 1.67
C THR A 121 0.40 -5.68 1.60
N GLU A 122 0.11 -4.78 2.55
CA GLU A 122 -1.11 -3.97 2.56
C GLU A 122 -1.13 -3.00 1.38
N ASP A 123 -0.03 -2.33 1.06
CA ASP A 123 0.05 -1.38 -0.04
C ASP A 123 -0.20 -2.06 -1.40
N LEU A 124 0.35 -3.28 -1.56
CA LEU A 124 0.05 -4.15 -2.69
C LEU A 124 -1.43 -4.52 -2.75
N LEU A 125 -2.01 -4.95 -1.63
CA LEU A 125 -3.41 -5.36 -1.57
C LEU A 125 -4.36 -4.18 -1.81
N ILE A 126 -4.01 -2.98 -1.34
CA ILE A 126 -4.74 -1.72 -1.58
C ILE A 126 -4.81 -1.46 -3.08
N GLU A 127 -3.69 -1.60 -3.78
CA GLU A 127 -3.61 -1.42 -5.23
C GLU A 127 -4.39 -2.48 -6.01
N ALA A 128 -4.21 -3.75 -5.63
CA ALA A 128 -4.98 -4.87 -6.18
C ALA A 128 -6.49 -4.64 -6.06
N THR A 129 -6.90 -4.16 -4.89
CA THR A 129 -8.28 -3.85 -4.56
C THR A 129 -8.78 -2.68 -5.39
N ARG A 130 -8.02 -1.58 -5.53
CA ARG A 130 -8.37 -0.46 -6.43
C ARG A 130 -8.64 -0.95 -7.85
N GLY A 131 -7.76 -1.79 -8.40
CA GLY A 131 -7.92 -2.37 -9.73
C GLY A 131 -9.17 -3.26 -9.85
N TRP A 132 -9.40 -4.12 -8.86
CA TRP A 132 -10.56 -5.02 -8.82
C TRP A 132 -11.89 -4.24 -8.71
N LEU A 133 -11.95 -3.25 -7.82
CA LEU A 133 -13.11 -2.37 -7.67
C LEU A 133 -13.45 -1.65 -8.98
N GLY A 134 -12.41 -1.22 -9.70
CA GLY A 134 -12.51 -0.65 -11.03
C GLY A 134 -13.17 -1.58 -12.04
N ARG A 135 -12.63 -2.81 -12.17
CA ARG A 135 -13.15 -3.83 -13.10
C ARG A 135 -14.59 -4.25 -12.78
N MET A 136 -14.96 -4.26 -11.51
CA MET A 136 -16.31 -4.59 -11.06
C MET A 136 -17.31 -3.42 -11.18
N ASN A 137 -16.86 -2.23 -11.61
CA ASN A 137 -17.65 -0.98 -11.60
C ASN A 137 -18.09 -0.51 -10.20
N TRP A 138 -17.40 -0.96 -9.15
CA TRP A 138 -17.69 -0.57 -7.75
C TRP A 138 -17.07 0.79 -7.41
N ALA A 139 -15.97 1.17 -8.05
CA ALA A 139 -15.38 2.49 -7.90
C ALA A 139 -14.74 2.95 -9.21
N SER A 140 -14.72 4.26 -9.50
CA SER A 140 -14.04 4.78 -10.69
C SER A 140 -12.52 4.62 -10.56
N PRO A 141 -11.83 3.90 -11.46
CA PRO A 141 -10.39 3.64 -11.34
C PRO A 141 -9.54 4.91 -11.21
N LYS A 142 -9.87 5.94 -12.01
CA LYS A 142 -9.11 7.20 -12.06
C LYS A 142 -9.40 8.15 -10.90
N ALA A 143 -10.58 8.05 -10.29
CA ALA A 143 -11.00 8.94 -9.21
C ALA A 143 -10.93 8.28 -7.82
N THR A 144 -10.52 7.00 -7.76
CA THR A 144 -10.34 6.27 -6.50
C THR A 144 -9.00 6.65 -5.88
N SER A 145 -9.06 7.28 -4.72
CA SER A 145 -7.91 7.64 -3.91
C SER A 145 -7.53 6.47 -2.99
N ILE A 146 -6.23 6.21 -2.87
CA ILE A 146 -5.67 5.19 -1.99
C ILE A 146 -4.62 5.78 -1.05
N ARG A 147 -4.41 5.12 0.09
CA ARG A 147 -3.45 5.54 1.11
C ARG A 147 -2.01 5.59 0.61
N ASN A 148 -1.66 4.84 -0.43
CA ASN A 148 -0.30 4.85 -0.99
C ASN A 148 0.04 6.23 -1.57
N ASP A 149 -0.92 6.85 -2.26
CA ASP A 149 -0.68 8.06 -3.07
C ASP A 149 -1.15 9.34 -2.36
N ALA A 150 -2.18 9.24 -1.52
CA ALA A 150 -2.85 10.38 -0.91
C ALA A 150 -3.39 10.02 0.48
N THR A 151 -4.24 10.88 1.05
CA THR A 151 -4.91 10.61 2.33
C THR A 151 -6.42 10.47 2.06
N PRO A 152 -6.92 9.28 1.66
CA PRO A 152 -8.31 9.12 1.27
C PRO A 152 -9.24 9.51 2.42
N GLN A 153 -10.27 10.30 2.11
CA GLN A 153 -11.23 10.78 3.09
C GLN A 153 -12.62 10.72 2.51
N PHE A 154 -13.57 10.31 3.34
CA PHE A 154 -14.99 10.44 3.07
C PHE A 154 -15.66 11.15 4.25
N ALA A 155 -16.32 12.27 3.96
CA ALA A 155 -16.81 13.20 4.97
C ALA A 155 -15.74 13.53 6.02
N THR A 156 -15.89 13.06 7.26
CA THR A 156 -15.00 13.39 8.39
C THR A 156 -13.97 12.30 8.69
N PHE A 157 -13.95 11.16 7.98
CA PHE A 157 -13.11 10.00 8.29
C PHE A 157 -12.14 9.63 7.18
N ARG A 158 -10.96 9.13 7.57
CA ARG A 158 -9.95 8.58 6.66
C ARG A 158 -10.12 7.07 6.45
N PHE A 159 -9.75 6.63 5.26
CA PHE A 159 -9.83 5.24 4.80
C PHE A 159 -8.58 4.84 4.03
N ASP A 160 -8.33 3.53 3.90
CA ASP A 160 -7.28 3.04 3.00
C ASP A 160 -7.64 3.27 1.53
N ILE A 161 -8.93 3.19 1.20
CA ILE A 161 -9.48 3.41 -0.14
C ILE A 161 -10.75 4.27 -0.05
N CYS A 162 -10.86 5.28 -0.90
CA CYS A 162 -12.08 6.08 -1.07
C CYS A 162 -12.29 6.43 -2.54
N GLY A 163 -13.44 6.10 -3.11
CA GLY A 163 -13.73 6.40 -4.52
C GLY A 163 -15.22 6.55 -4.82
N PRO A 164 -15.58 7.30 -5.89
CA PRO A 164 -16.97 7.45 -6.28
C PRO A 164 -17.52 6.14 -6.85
N CYS A 165 -18.72 5.76 -6.39
CA CYS A 165 -19.43 4.56 -6.80
C CYS A 165 -20.69 4.92 -7.60
N TYR A 166 -20.82 4.32 -8.79
CA TYR A 166 -21.93 4.57 -9.72
C TYR A 166 -22.96 3.44 -9.74
N LEU A 167 -22.85 2.46 -8.84
CA LEU A 167 -23.85 1.41 -8.70
C LEU A 167 -25.19 2.01 -8.30
N ARG A 168 -26.27 1.57 -8.97
CA ARG A 168 -27.62 2.14 -8.81
C ARG A 168 -28.09 2.31 -7.36
N PRO A 169 -27.84 1.37 -6.42
CA PRO A 169 -28.28 1.56 -5.03
C PRO A 169 -27.63 2.77 -4.33
N LEU A 170 -26.49 3.25 -4.84
CA LEU A 170 -25.71 4.33 -4.25
C LEU A 170 -25.79 5.63 -5.07
N THR A 171 -26.44 5.64 -6.22
CA THR A 171 -26.60 6.87 -7.00
C THR A 171 -27.83 7.66 -6.58
N ARG A 172 -27.75 8.98 -6.76
CA ARG A 172 -28.91 9.88 -6.64
C ARG A 172 -29.03 10.69 -7.92
N HIS A 173 -30.25 10.93 -8.37
CA HIS A 173 -30.52 11.79 -9.53
C HIS A 173 -30.91 13.18 -9.03
N GLN A 174 -30.24 14.22 -9.53
CA GLN A 174 -30.58 15.61 -9.23
C GLN A 174 -30.31 16.47 -10.46
N ASN A 175 -31.26 17.33 -10.84
CA ASN A 175 -31.15 18.22 -12.02
C ASN A 175 -30.70 17.49 -13.30
N ASN A 176 -31.29 16.32 -13.55
CA ASN A 176 -30.96 15.45 -14.69
C ASN A 176 -29.49 14.95 -14.73
N LYS A 177 -28.75 15.04 -13.62
CA LYS A 177 -27.39 14.52 -13.46
C LYS A 177 -27.36 13.40 -12.43
N ILE A 178 -26.54 12.38 -12.71
CA ILE A 178 -26.24 11.31 -11.77
C ILE A 178 -25.19 11.82 -10.81
N ASN A 179 -25.56 11.89 -9.54
CA ASN A 179 -24.60 12.09 -8.47
C ASN A 179 -24.21 10.71 -7.92
N PRO A 180 -22.91 10.34 -7.91
CA PRO A 180 -22.45 9.04 -7.40
C PRO A 180 -22.53 8.97 -5.87
N GLY A 181 -22.57 7.74 -5.36
CA GLY A 181 -22.25 7.46 -3.96
C GLY A 181 -20.74 7.27 -3.80
N PHE A 182 -20.33 6.67 -2.70
CA PHE A 182 -18.92 6.38 -2.43
C PHE A 182 -18.72 4.93 -2.02
N LEU A 183 -17.57 4.37 -2.38
CA LEU A 183 -17.02 3.19 -1.75
C LEU A 183 -15.91 3.63 -0.82
N VAL A 184 -15.93 3.11 0.42
CA VAL A 184 -14.87 3.31 1.40
C VAL A 184 -14.38 1.96 1.88
N ALA A 185 -13.07 1.77 1.97
CA ALA A 185 -12.52 0.51 2.44
C ALA A 185 -11.28 0.67 3.31
N ASP A 186 -11.14 -0.25 4.27
CA ASP A 186 -9.92 -0.47 5.04
C ASP A 186 -9.38 -1.88 4.78
N ILE A 187 -8.06 -2.01 4.84
CA ILE A 187 -7.33 -3.25 4.74
C ILE A 187 -6.52 -3.47 6.02
N VAL A 188 -6.62 -4.66 6.59
CA VAL A 188 -5.91 -5.06 7.82
C VAL A 188 -5.32 -6.45 7.65
N LEU A 189 -4.00 -6.57 7.56
CA LEU A 189 -3.31 -7.86 7.39
C LEU A 189 -2.44 -8.24 8.60
N GLY A 190 -2.15 -9.54 8.73
CA GLY A 190 -1.24 -10.11 9.73
C GLY A 190 -1.91 -10.91 10.84
N ALA A 191 -3.23 -10.86 10.96
CA ALA A 191 -4.00 -11.71 11.85
C ALA A 191 -5.45 -11.83 11.39
N ARG A 192 -6.13 -12.85 11.93
CA ARG A 192 -7.59 -12.99 11.86
C ARG A 192 -8.23 -12.00 12.85
N LEU A 193 -9.13 -11.14 12.38
CA LEU A 193 -9.76 -10.12 13.20
C LEU A 193 -10.86 -10.68 14.12
N ASP A 194 -10.83 -10.28 15.37
CA ASP A 194 -11.92 -10.49 16.34
C ASP A 194 -12.95 -9.33 16.35
N GLU A 195 -13.97 -9.44 17.20
CA GLU A 195 -15.03 -8.44 17.36
C GLU A 195 -14.47 -7.06 17.79
N GLN A 196 -13.47 -7.05 18.67
CA GLN A 196 -12.86 -5.81 19.15
C GLN A 196 -12.04 -5.16 18.04
N GLU A 197 -11.39 -5.95 17.20
CA GLU A 197 -10.51 -5.47 16.13
C GLU A 197 -11.27 -4.95 14.91
N VAL A 198 -12.52 -5.38 14.69
CA VAL A 198 -13.40 -4.77 13.66
C VAL A 198 -14.17 -3.54 14.18
N ALA A 199 -14.29 -3.38 15.49
CA ALA A 199 -15.02 -2.27 16.13
C ALA A 199 -14.59 -0.86 15.67
N PRO A 200 -13.30 -0.56 15.43
CA PRO A 200 -12.90 0.77 14.96
C PRO A 200 -13.50 1.10 13.61
N PHE A 201 -13.53 0.14 12.67
CA PHE A 201 -14.10 0.34 11.33
C PHE A 201 -15.62 0.45 11.38
N ILE A 202 -16.28 -0.39 12.18
CA ILE A 202 -17.73 -0.30 12.45
C ILE A 202 -18.08 1.08 12.97
N ARG A 203 -17.35 1.57 13.98
CA ARG A 203 -17.56 2.89 14.57
C ARG A 203 -17.48 4.02 13.54
N LYS A 204 -16.54 3.97 12.60
CA LYS A 204 -16.46 4.94 11.50
C LYS A 204 -17.75 4.94 10.68
N CYS A 205 -18.20 3.75 10.27
CA CYS A 205 -19.39 3.58 9.44
C CYS A 205 -20.67 4.03 10.16
N GLU A 206 -20.82 3.66 11.42
CA GLU A 206 -21.94 4.05 12.28
C GLU A 206 -22.01 5.57 12.41
N MET A 207 -20.89 6.22 12.76
CA MET A 207 -20.83 7.67 12.90
C MET A 207 -21.12 8.42 11.59
N LEU A 208 -20.63 7.91 10.47
CA LEU A 208 -20.94 8.45 9.15
C LEU A 208 -22.42 8.32 8.82
N SER A 209 -23.07 7.21 9.18
CA SER A 209 -24.49 6.97 8.90
C SER A 209 -25.43 8.01 9.53
N TYR A 210 -25.01 8.61 10.65
CA TYR A 210 -25.76 9.67 11.35
C TYR A 210 -25.50 11.07 10.79
N LEU A 211 -24.51 11.27 9.92
CA LEU A 211 -24.22 12.59 9.36
C LEU A 211 -25.27 13.00 8.32
N LYS A 212 -25.80 14.21 8.47
CA LYS A 212 -26.75 14.78 7.51
C LYS A 212 -26.02 15.33 6.29
N GLY A 213 -26.63 15.18 5.11
CA GLY A 213 -26.15 15.79 3.87
C GLY A 213 -24.99 15.08 3.18
N ILE A 214 -24.51 13.95 3.73
CA ILE A 214 -23.47 13.16 3.06
C ILE A 214 -24.07 12.32 1.92
N ARG A 215 -23.20 11.91 1.00
CA ARG A 215 -23.52 10.97 -0.08
C ARG A 215 -23.74 9.57 0.52
N PRO A 216 -24.59 8.71 -0.08
CA PRO A 216 -24.63 7.30 0.33
C PRO A 216 -23.26 6.66 0.08
N PHE A 217 -22.90 5.70 0.93
CA PHE A 217 -21.62 5.01 0.81
C PHE A 217 -21.77 3.51 1.07
N MET A 218 -20.84 2.73 0.55
CA MET A 218 -20.71 1.30 0.77
C MET A 218 -19.38 1.00 1.47
N PRO A 219 -19.42 0.54 2.73
CA PRO A 219 -18.22 0.20 3.48
C PRO A 219 -17.76 -1.23 3.19
N MET A 220 -16.44 -1.39 3.04
CA MET A 220 -15.80 -2.70 2.88
C MET A 220 -14.60 -2.83 3.84
N LEU A 221 -14.51 -3.96 4.52
CA LEU A 221 -13.37 -4.30 5.36
C LEU A 221 -12.71 -5.56 4.82
N ILE A 222 -11.42 -5.47 4.49
CA ILE A 222 -10.65 -6.57 3.94
C ILE A 222 -9.62 -7.01 4.99
N ALA A 223 -9.64 -8.29 5.35
CA ALA A 223 -8.67 -8.84 6.30
C ALA A 223 -8.20 -10.24 5.92
N GLU A 224 -7.12 -10.73 6.55
CA GLU A 224 -6.67 -12.12 6.37
C GLU A 224 -7.75 -13.13 6.76
N GLY A 225 -8.57 -12.78 7.76
CA GLY A 225 -9.78 -13.51 8.11
C GLY A 225 -10.54 -12.82 9.23
N PHE A 226 -11.69 -13.38 9.60
CA PHE A 226 -12.56 -12.84 10.64
C PHE A 226 -13.09 -13.96 11.54
N SER A 227 -13.13 -13.76 12.85
CA SER A 227 -13.90 -14.60 13.76
C SER A 227 -15.39 -14.64 13.36
N PRO A 228 -16.15 -15.68 13.73
CA PRO A 228 -17.60 -15.72 13.50
C PRO A 228 -18.33 -14.50 14.09
N GLU A 229 -17.89 -14.02 15.25
CA GLU A 229 -18.42 -12.87 15.97
C GLU A 229 -18.16 -11.59 15.17
N ALA A 230 -16.92 -11.38 14.71
CA ALA A 230 -16.55 -10.26 13.86
C ALA A 230 -17.35 -10.21 12.55
N LEU A 231 -17.53 -11.35 11.88
CA LEU A 231 -18.35 -11.41 10.66
C LEU A 231 -19.80 -11.02 10.92
N ARG A 232 -20.38 -11.48 12.04
CA ARG A 232 -21.75 -11.11 12.41
C ARG A 232 -21.86 -9.61 12.69
N ALA A 233 -20.91 -9.05 13.44
CA ALA A 233 -20.87 -7.62 13.75
C ALA A 233 -20.72 -6.75 12.49
N CYS A 234 -19.86 -7.12 11.53
CA CYS A 234 -19.78 -6.40 10.27
C CYS A 234 -21.08 -6.49 9.46
N ARG A 235 -21.71 -7.68 9.40
CA ARG A 235 -22.94 -7.89 8.64
C ARG A 235 -24.13 -7.12 9.19
N SER A 236 -24.27 -7.00 10.52
CA SER A 236 -25.37 -6.23 11.12
C SER A 236 -25.30 -4.74 10.76
N GLU A 237 -24.10 -4.24 10.48
CA GLU A 237 -23.84 -2.84 10.11
C GLU A 237 -23.78 -2.62 8.60
N GLY A 238 -24.14 -3.62 7.79
CA GLY A 238 -24.13 -3.51 6.32
C GLY A 238 -22.71 -3.40 5.72
N ILE A 239 -21.69 -3.89 6.43
CA ILE A 239 -20.29 -3.85 5.97
C ILE A 239 -19.96 -5.10 5.16
N VAL A 240 -19.36 -4.89 3.99
CA VAL A 240 -18.79 -5.98 3.19
C VAL A 240 -17.48 -6.44 3.85
N ALA A 241 -17.57 -7.45 4.72
CA ALA A 241 -16.40 -8.13 5.28
C ALA A 241 -15.92 -9.23 4.33
N THR A 242 -14.70 -9.11 3.81
CA THR A 242 -14.15 -10.01 2.79
C THR A 242 -12.66 -10.28 2.99
N THR A 243 -12.14 -11.30 2.32
CA THR A 243 -10.72 -11.69 2.40
C THR A 243 -10.05 -11.60 1.04
N PRO A 244 -8.71 -11.53 0.97
CA PRO A 244 -8.00 -11.66 -0.29
C PRO A 244 -8.38 -12.93 -1.06
N GLU A 245 -8.63 -14.04 -0.37
CA GLU A 245 -9.07 -15.30 -0.98
C GLU A 245 -10.44 -15.15 -1.66
N SER A 246 -11.37 -14.46 -1.01
CA SER A 246 -12.71 -14.21 -1.56
C SER A 246 -12.71 -13.22 -2.73
N LEU A 247 -11.80 -12.23 -2.72
CA LEU A 247 -11.71 -11.20 -3.77
C LEU A 247 -10.94 -11.66 -5.00
N PHE A 248 -9.80 -12.33 -4.80
CA PHE A 248 -8.82 -12.61 -5.84
C PHE A 248 -8.58 -14.11 -6.07
N GLY A 249 -9.17 -14.98 -5.25
CA GLY A 249 -8.98 -16.42 -5.31
C GLY A 249 -7.84 -16.91 -4.41
N ARG A 250 -7.80 -18.23 -4.24
CA ARG A 250 -6.90 -18.93 -3.28
C ARG A 250 -5.42 -18.73 -3.57
N ASP A 251 -5.03 -18.75 -4.84
CA ASP A 251 -3.61 -18.71 -5.20
C ASP A 251 -3.03 -17.32 -4.92
N VAL A 252 -3.73 -16.25 -5.30
CA VAL A 252 -3.36 -14.87 -5.00
C VAL A 252 -3.27 -14.63 -3.49
N ALA A 253 -4.25 -15.11 -2.73
CA ALA A 253 -4.25 -14.96 -1.27
C ALA A 253 -3.08 -15.69 -0.60
N ARG A 254 -2.74 -16.90 -1.09
CA ARG A 254 -1.57 -17.65 -0.62
C ARG A 254 -0.27 -16.91 -0.94
N GLY A 255 -0.14 -16.35 -2.14
CA GLY A 255 1.00 -15.52 -2.52
C GLY A 255 1.18 -14.31 -1.59
N LEU A 256 0.12 -13.56 -1.30
CA LEU A 256 0.19 -12.43 -0.37
C LEU A 256 0.61 -12.85 1.05
N LYS A 257 0.09 -13.99 1.53
CA LYS A 257 0.46 -14.53 2.85
C LYS A 257 1.92 -14.98 2.90
N ASP A 258 2.38 -15.71 1.89
CA ASP A 258 3.77 -16.15 1.79
C ASP A 258 4.73 -14.94 1.76
N LEU A 259 4.31 -13.83 1.12
CA LEU A 259 5.10 -12.60 1.05
C LEU A 259 5.23 -11.98 2.44
N LEU A 260 4.10 -11.82 3.14
CA LEU A 260 4.06 -11.29 4.50
C LEU A 260 4.91 -12.13 5.46
N GLU A 261 4.82 -13.47 5.40
CA GLU A 261 5.63 -14.37 6.20
C GLU A 261 7.13 -14.29 5.88
N THR A 262 7.48 -14.13 4.61
CA THR A 262 8.88 -14.03 4.17
C THR A 262 9.50 -12.71 4.63
N LEU A 263 8.77 -11.60 4.48
CA LEU A 263 9.22 -10.26 4.87
C LEU A 263 9.25 -10.08 6.39
N SER A 264 8.27 -10.62 7.14
CA SER A 264 8.22 -10.50 8.60
C SER A 264 9.36 -11.24 9.31
N ARG A 265 9.97 -12.22 8.62
CA ARG A 265 11.10 -13.02 9.10
C ARG A 265 12.44 -12.55 8.51
N ALA A 266 12.57 -11.28 8.16
CA ALA A 266 13.74 -10.68 7.50
C ALA A 266 15.07 -10.76 8.28
N GLY A 267 15.12 -11.40 9.46
CA GLY A 267 16.38 -11.80 10.11
C GLY A 267 16.77 -13.28 9.93
N ALA A 268 15.88 -14.16 9.43
CA ALA A 268 16.13 -15.61 9.45
C ALA A 268 15.65 -16.41 8.24
N VAL A 269 14.68 -15.93 7.43
CA VAL A 269 14.00 -16.81 6.46
C VAL A 269 14.08 -16.36 4.99
N ALA A 270 14.43 -15.11 4.69
CA ALA A 270 14.55 -14.65 3.29
C ALA A 270 15.68 -15.35 2.48
N ALA A 271 16.53 -16.16 3.13
CA ALA A 271 17.67 -16.82 2.50
C ALA A 271 17.49 -18.32 2.16
N THR A 272 16.30 -18.95 2.34
CA THR A 272 16.23 -20.43 2.41
C THR A 272 15.34 -21.18 1.42
N ASN A 273 14.52 -20.55 0.55
CA ASN A 273 13.72 -21.34 -0.41
C ASN A 273 13.38 -20.64 -1.75
N PRO A 274 14.12 -20.93 -2.84
CA PRO A 274 13.84 -20.40 -4.18
C PRO A 274 12.40 -20.68 -4.68
N LYS A 275 11.80 -21.81 -4.29
CA LYS A 275 10.43 -22.18 -4.72
C LYS A 275 9.35 -21.25 -4.14
N LYS A 276 9.60 -20.67 -2.96
CA LYS A 276 8.67 -19.70 -2.37
C LYS A 276 8.65 -18.42 -3.18
N ILE A 277 9.82 -17.90 -3.55
CA ILE A 277 9.94 -16.70 -4.39
C ILE A 277 9.23 -16.93 -5.73
N GLU A 278 9.46 -18.09 -6.37
CA GLU A 278 8.76 -18.43 -7.61
C GLU A 278 7.23 -18.43 -7.45
N HIS A 279 6.70 -19.06 -6.40
CA HIS A 279 5.27 -19.07 -6.09
C HIS A 279 4.72 -17.66 -5.83
N LEU A 280 5.48 -16.79 -5.14
CA LEU A 280 5.10 -15.39 -4.91
C LEU A 280 4.90 -14.64 -6.23
N PHE A 281 5.84 -14.79 -7.17
CA PHE A 281 5.75 -14.11 -8.46
C PHE A 281 4.59 -14.60 -9.31
N THR A 282 4.41 -15.93 -9.43
CA THR A 282 3.30 -16.48 -10.21
C THR A 282 1.95 -16.10 -9.62
N SER A 283 1.84 -16.01 -8.29
CA SER A 283 0.58 -15.68 -7.61
C SER A 283 0.25 -14.19 -7.65
N LEU A 284 1.25 -13.31 -7.79
CA LEU A 284 1.07 -11.85 -7.76
C LEU A 284 1.09 -11.23 -9.17
N SER A 285 1.59 -11.94 -10.19
CA SER A 285 1.60 -11.46 -11.57
C SER A 285 0.20 -11.35 -12.19
N SER A 286 -0.80 -12.07 -11.66
CA SER A 286 -2.20 -11.93 -12.04
C SER A 286 -2.87 -10.65 -11.51
N ILE A 287 -2.22 -9.92 -10.62
CA ILE A 287 -2.71 -8.63 -10.10
C ILE A 287 -2.27 -7.51 -11.05
N GLU A 288 -2.93 -7.40 -12.20
CA GLU A 288 -2.72 -6.28 -13.12
C GLU A 288 -3.29 -4.96 -12.56
N GLY A 289 -2.44 -3.91 -12.57
CA GLY A 289 -2.79 -2.54 -12.19
C GLY A 289 -2.04 -1.99 -10.96
N ALA A 290 -1.46 -2.85 -10.13
CA ALA A 290 -0.63 -2.51 -8.95
C ALA A 290 0.87 -2.39 -9.26
N ALA A 291 1.20 -2.36 -10.56
CA ALA A 291 2.40 -3.00 -11.09
C ALA A 291 3.72 -2.29 -10.78
N THR A 292 3.75 -0.97 -10.58
CA THR A 292 5.03 -0.24 -10.53
C THR A 292 5.72 -0.35 -9.17
N ASN A 293 5.04 -0.04 -8.06
CA ASN A 293 5.64 -0.11 -6.72
C ASN A 293 5.87 -1.55 -6.26
N LEU A 294 4.97 -2.46 -6.63
CA LEU A 294 5.14 -3.89 -6.38
C LEU A 294 6.39 -4.44 -7.07
N ARG A 295 6.63 -4.05 -8.33
CA ARG A 295 7.78 -4.53 -9.09
C ARG A 295 9.10 -4.10 -8.48
N GLY A 296 9.19 -2.90 -7.91
CA GLY A 296 10.37 -2.42 -7.20
C GLY A 296 10.73 -3.33 -6.03
N ALA A 297 9.80 -3.50 -5.08
CA ALA A 297 10.02 -4.34 -3.90
C ALA A 297 10.25 -5.82 -4.25
N LEU A 298 9.53 -6.34 -5.24
CA LEU A 298 9.74 -7.69 -5.74
C LEU A 298 11.12 -7.85 -6.41
N PHE A 299 11.59 -6.82 -7.11
CA PHE A 299 12.90 -6.82 -7.75
C PHE A 299 14.02 -6.85 -6.70
N GLU A 300 13.91 -6.07 -5.63
CA GLU A 300 14.84 -6.11 -4.49
C GLU A 300 14.95 -7.52 -3.90
N LEU A 301 13.81 -8.20 -3.72
CA LEU A 301 13.78 -9.59 -3.24
C LEU A 301 14.44 -10.57 -4.21
N ILE A 302 14.20 -10.41 -5.52
CA ILE A 302 14.90 -11.22 -6.52
C ILE A 302 16.39 -10.97 -6.43
N VAL A 303 16.84 -9.72 -6.50
CA VAL A 303 18.26 -9.34 -6.45
C VAL A 303 18.92 -9.91 -5.20
N GLY A 304 18.33 -9.72 -4.02
CA GLY A 304 18.85 -10.28 -2.77
C GLY A 304 18.97 -11.81 -2.81
N HIS A 305 17.99 -12.50 -3.39
CA HIS A 305 18.07 -13.94 -3.59
C HIS A 305 19.14 -14.38 -4.60
N MET A 306 19.23 -13.68 -5.73
CA MET A 306 20.22 -13.95 -6.78
C MET A 306 21.62 -13.84 -6.21
N VAL A 307 21.91 -12.70 -5.58
CA VAL A 307 23.21 -12.39 -4.98
C VAL A 307 23.54 -13.39 -3.87
N ARG A 308 22.59 -13.72 -2.97
CA ARG A 308 22.82 -14.77 -1.95
C ARG A 308 23.21 -16.10 -2.58
N SER A 309 22.50 -16.49 -3.64
CA SER A 309 22.61 -17.83 -4.23
C SER A 309 23.88 -18.00 -5.07
N ILE A 310 24.32 -16.92 -5.72
CA ILE A 310 25.52 -16.89 -6.56
C ILE A 310 26.75 -16.63 -5.68
N GLU A 311 26.71 -15.62 -4.83
CA GLU A 311 27.87 -15.19 -4.05
C GLU A 311 28.03 -15.93 -2.72
N GLY A 312 26.94 -16.34 -2.06
CA GLY A 312 26.95 -16.72 -0.66
C GLY A 312 26.82 -15.49 0.26
N GLY A 313 27.45 -15.49 1.44
CA GLY A 313 27.44 -14.37 2.41
C GLY A 313 26.08 -14.02 3.06
N SER A 314 26.06 -13.24 4.14
CA SER A 314 24.77 -12.82 4.73
C SER A 314 24.12 -11.71 3.89
N ILE A 315 22.80 -11.79 3.73
CA ILE A 315 22.02 -10.81 2.98
C ILE A 315 21.01 -10.14 3.90
N ASP A 316 20.96 -8.82 3.86
CA ASP A 316 19.90 -8.00 4.42
C ASP A 316 19.17 -7.29 3.28
N ILE A 317 17.83 -7.24 3.30
CA ILE A 317 17.02 -6.59 2.26
C ILE A 317 16.18 -5.50 2.92
N GLY A 318 16.22 -4.30 2.38
CA GLY A 318 15.52 -3.14 2.94
C GLY A 318 16.01 -2.76 4.34
N ASP A 319 17.31 -2.87 4.62
CA ASP A 319 17.88 -2.49 5.92
C ASP A 319 18.03 -0.98 6.06
N ILE A 320 18.13 -0.47 7.28
CA ILE A 320 18.29 0.95 7.58
C ILE A 320 19.73 1.24 8.04
N ALA A 321 20.45 2.02 7.24
CA ALA A 321 21.76 2.54 7.61
C ALA A 321 21.64 3.87 8.34
N ARG A 322 21.97 3.87 9.63
CA ARG A 322 21.97 5.07 10.47
C ARG A 322 23.39 5.59 10.71
N ASP A 323 23.61 6.86 10.37
CA ASP A 323 24.77 7.63 10.83
C ASP A 323 24.54 8.01 12.29
N LEU A 324 25.32 7.42 13.20
CA LEU A 324 25.19 7.63 14.64
C LEU A 324 25.61 9.04 15.08
N LYS A 325 26.34 9.78 14.24
CA LYS A 325 26.80 11.14 14.56
C LYS A 325 25.76 12.20 14.21
N THR A 326 25.19 12.11 13.01
CA THR A 326 24.21 13.10 12.52
C THR A 326 22.77 12.69 12.79
N GLY A 327 22.53 11.40 13.04
CA GLY A 327 21.19 10.82 13.09
C GLY A 327 20.58 10.61 11.70
N GLU A 328 21.26 11.02 10.62
CA GLU A 328 20.82 10.77 9.26
C GLU A 328 20.77 9.28 8.96
N GLN A 329 19.92 8.97 7.99
CA GLN A 329 19.32 7.66 7.91
C GLN A 329 19.04 7.42 6.42
N ARG A 330 19.50 6.27 5.87
CA ARG A 330 19.19 5.80 4.51
C ARG A 330 18.82 4.31 4.48
N GLU A 331 17.74 3.98 3.79
CA GLU A 331 17.41 2.60 3.42
C GLU A 331 18.48 2.00 2.50
N ILE A 332 18.70 0.70 2.63
CA ILE A 332 19.53 -0.13 1.77
C ILE A 332 18.65 -1.21 1.19
N ASP A 333 18.50 -1.20 -0.12
CA ASP A 333 17.63 -2.13 -0.83
C ASP A 333 18.16 -3.57 -0.66
N VAL A 334 19.45 -3.80 -0.94
CA VAL A 334 20.13 -5.07 -0.63
C VAL A 334 21.54 -4.84 -0.09
N ARG A 335 21.90 -5.50 1.02
CA ARG A 335 23.26 -5.57 1.55
C ARG A 335 23.76 -7.00 1.56
N LEU A 336 24.89 -7.25 0.92
CA LEU A 336 25.67 -8.48 1.02
C LEU A 336 26.88 -8.27 1.93
N VAL A 337 27.11 -9.20 2.85
CA VAL A 337 28.35 -9.28 3.63
C VAL A 337 28.98 -10.65 3.39
N LYS A 338 30.17 -10.65 2.76
CA LYS A 338 30.91 -11.86 2.38
C LYS A 338 32.41 -11.60 2.53
N GLU A 339 33.13 -12.54 3.15
CA GLU A 339 34.62 -12.56 3.16
C GLU A 339 35.27 -11.20 3.52
N ARG A 340 34.72 -10.53 4.55
CA ARG A 340 35.15 -9.17 4.99
C ARG A 340 34.97 -8.06 3.94
N ASN A 341 34.03 -8.23 3.02
CA ASN A 341 33.58 -7.20 2.08
C ASN A 341 32.09 -6.93 2.28
N VAL A 342 31.69 -5.67 2.10
CA VAL A 342 30.29 -5.25 2.15
C VAL A 342 29.90 -4.67 0.80
N THR A 343 28.92 -5.30 0.14
CA THR A 343 28.31 -4.79 -1.09
C THR A 343 26.93 -4.24 -0.77
N ILE A 344 26.69 -2.99 -1.15
CA ILE A 344 25.42 -2.28 -1.04
C ILE A 344 24.86 -2.12 -2.45
N ILE A 345 23.68 -2.67 -2.70
CA ILE A 345 23.07 -2.68 -4.02
C ILE A 345 21.78 -1.86 -3.98
N GLU A 346 21.74 -0.80 -4.78
CA GLU A 346 20.56 0.00 -5.10
C GLU A 346 19.79 -0.67 -6.24
N CYS A 347 18.47 -0.79 -6.11
CA CYS A 347 17.61 -1.49 -7.05
C CYS A 347 16.60 -0.54 -7.71
N LYS A 348 16.51 -0.60 -9.04
CA LYS A 348 15.52 0.13 -9.84
C LYS A 348 14.76 -0.84 -10.75
N GLY A 349 13.69 -1.45 -10.22
CA GLY A 349 12.92 -2.48 -10.92
C GLY A 349 11.50 -2.06 -11.25
N TYR A 350 11.28 -1.19 -12.24
CA TYR A 350 9.92 -0.72 -12.59
C TYR A 350 9.42 -1.28 -13.93
N GLN A 351 10.12 -1.01 -15.04
CA GLN A 351 9.79 -1.50 -16.38
C GLN A 351 11.09 -1.68 -17.22
N PRO A 352 11.13 -2.62 -18.18
CA PRO A 352 12.30 -2.79 -19.06
C PRO A 352 12.64 -1.55 -19.90
N THR A 353 11.67 -0.67 -20.13
CA THR A 353 11.82 0.58 -20.90
C THR A 353 12.26 1.77 -20.04
N THR A 354 12.46 1.60 -18.73
CA THR A 354 12.90 2.69 -17.86
C THR A 354 14.37 2.98 -18.10
N THR A 355 14.68 4.22 -18.50
CA THR A 355 16.04 4.73 -18.59
C THR A 355 16.37 5.47 -17.29
N VAL A 356 17.44 5.05 -16.61
CA VAL A 356 17.97 5.72 -15.42
C VAL A 356 18.74 6.96 -15.86
N THR A 357 18.41 8.11 -15.27
CA THR A 357 18.98 9.40 -15.69
C THR A 357 20.19 9.85 -14.88
N ALA A 358 20.97 10.77 -15.42
CA ALA A 358 22.10 11.38 -14.71
C ALA A 358 21.67 12.04 -13.38
N ASP A 359 20.51 12.69 -13.33
CA ASP A 359 19.97 13.30 -12.10
C ASP A 359 19.67 12.26 -11.01
N GLU A 360 19.15 11.09 -11.39
CA GLU A 360 18.90 10.00 -10.44
C GLU A 360 20.22 9.47 -9.86
N ILE A 361 21.21 9.23 -10.71
CA ILE A 361 22.55 8.80 -10.28
C ILE A 361 23.23 9.86 -9.40
N ASP A 362 23.16 11.14 -9.79
CA ASP A 362 23.74 12.25 -9.03
C ASP A 362 23.11 12.33 -7.63
N SER A 363 21.78 12.21 -7.55
CA SER A 363 21.06 12.16 -6.28
C SER A 363 21.48 10.96 -5.43
N TRP A 364 21.62 9.77 -6.02
CA TRP A 364 22.08 8.57 -5.30
C TRP A 364 23.50 8.75 -4.74
N LEU A 365 24.44 9.18 -5.57
CA LEU A 365 25.85 9.38 -5.21
C LEU A 365 26.04 10.50 -4.18
N LYS A 366 25.26 11.58 -4.25
CA LYS A 366 25.40 12.72 -3.33
C LYS A 366 24.59 12.59 -2.05
N LYS A 367 23.43 11.91 -2.08
CA LYS A 367 22.48 11.91 -0.95
C LYS A 367 22.35 10.58 -0.23
N LYS A 368 22.55 9.44 -0.92
CA LYS A 368 22.33 8.09 -0.33
C LYS A 368 23.67 7.46 0.06
N VAL A 369 24.57 7.30 -0.90
CA VAL A 369 25.89 6.67 -0.71
C VAL A 369 26.69 7.26 0.47
N PRO A 370 26.80 8.60 0.65
CA PRO A 370 27.62 9.16 1.73
C PRO A 370 27.09 8.85 3.13
N VAL A 371 25.77 8.75 3.31
CA VAL A 371 25.17 8.41 4.61
C VAL A 371 25.44 6.95 4.93
N ILE A 372 25.23 6.06 3.96
CA ILE A 372 25.46 4.62 4.12
C ILE A 372 26.94 4.33 4.43
N ASP A 373 27.88 4.95 3.68
CA ASP A 373 29.33 4.83 3.90
C ASP A 373 29.71 5.23 5.33
N ARG A 374 29.21 6.39 5.82
CA ARG A 374 29.46 6.84 7.20
C ARG A 374 28.84 5.90 8.23
N ALA A 375 27.60 5.47 8.02
CA ALA A 375 26.90 4.55 8.91
C ALA A 375 27.61 3.19 9.06
N HIS A 376 28.18 2.66 7.97
CA HIS A 376 28.90 1.38 8.01
C HIS A 376 30.25 1.52 8.70
N ARG A 377 31.02 2.59 8.40
CA ARG A 377 32.32 2.84 9.03
C ARG A 377 32.25 3.08 10.54
N GLN A 378 31.09 3.43 11.07
CA GLN A 378 30.87 3.62 12.50
C GLN A 378 30.52 2.32 13.23
N GLN A 379 30.24 1.24 12.50
CA GLN A 379 29.87 -0.04 13.09
C GLN A 379 31.10 -0.95 13.23
N PRO A 380 31.44 -1.41 14.44
CA PRO A 380 32.60 -2.29 14.66
C PRO A 380 32.59 -3.56 13.79
N ARG A 381 31.39 -4.07 13.44
CA ARG A 381 31.24 -5.27 12.60
C ARG A 381 31.73 -5.10 11.16
N PHE A 382 31.91 -3.86 10.69
CA PHE A 382 32.38 -3.55 9.33
C PHE A 382 33.76 -2.88 9.32
N ASP A 383 34.43 -2.82 10.47
CA ASP A 383 35.72 -2.17 10.57
C ASP A 383 36.76 -2.85 9.65
N GLY A 384 37.49 -2.02 8.89
CA GLY A 384 38.46 -2.46 7.89
C GLY A 384 37.89 -3.22 6.68
N MET A 385 36.56 -3.40 6.55
CA MET A 385 35.97 -4.04 5.37
C MET A 385 35.89 -3.06 4.20
N PRO A 386 36.29 -3.46 2.98
CA PRO A 386 35.99 -2.67 1.79
C PRO A 386 34.47 -2.52 1.61
N LEU A 387 34.06 -1.38 1.07
CA LEU A 387 32.68 -1.15 0.65
C LEU A 387 32.62 -1.07 -0.86
N THR A 388 31.65 -1.77 -1.45
CA THR A 388 31.26 -1.65 -2.86
C THR A 388 29.83 -1.15 -2.93
N PHE A 389 29.59 -0.10 -3.69
CA PHE A 389 28.25 0.39 -4.03
C PHE A 389 27.91 -0.02 -5.46
N GLU A 390 26.76 -0.66 -5.65
CA GLU A 390 26.27 -1.07 -6.96
C GLU A 390 24.89 -0.49 -7.26
N PHE A 391 24.65 -0.09 -8.52
CA PHE A 391 23.34 0.33 -8.99
C PHE A 391 22.79 -0.64 -10.03
N TRP A 392 21.66 -1.28 -9.75
CA TRP A 392 21.08 -2.33 -10.59
C TRP A 392 19.71 -1.90 -11.12
N THR A 393 19.50 -2.02 -12.42
CA THR A 393 18.22 -1.73 -13.08
C THR A 393 17.81 -2.85 -14.03
N CYS A 394 16.50 -3.01 -14.26
CA CYS A 394 15.99 -3.88 -15.33
C CYS A 394 15.96 -3.19 -16.69
N GLY A 395 16.11 -1.87 -16.73
CA GLY A 395 16.12 -1.07 -17.95
C GLY A 395 17.53 -0.67 -18.37
N THR A 396 17.69 0.54 -18.89
CA THR A 396 18.99 1.05 -19.37
C THR A 396 19.42 2.28 -18.57
N PHE A 397 20.64 2.75 -18.83
CA PHE A 397 21.12 4.06 -18.39
C PHE A 397 21.19 4.98 -19.61
N ASP A 398 20.97 6.27 -19.43
CA ASP A 398 21.37 7.24 -20.47
C ASP A 398 22.89 7.43 -20.49
N ASP A 399 23.40 8.00 -21.58
CA ASP A 399 24.84 8.18 -21.78
C ASP A 399 25.47 9.07 -20.72
N ASP A 400 24.75 10.11 -20.28
CA ASP A 400 25.19 11.05 -19.24
C ASP A 400 25.30 10.36 -17.87
N ALA A 401 24.36 9.48 -17.51
CA ALA A 401 24.41 8.67 -16.30
C ALA A 401 25.61 7.70 -16.33
N LEU A 402 25.84 7.05 -17.48
CA LEU A 402 26.99 6.15 -17.64
C LEU A 402 28.31 6.92 -17.53
N GLN A 403 28.39 8.11 -18.11
CA GLN A 403 29.56 8.97 -17.99
C GLN A 403 29.80 9.37 -16.53
N LEU A 404 28.76 9.81 -15.82
CA LEU A 404 28.84 10.19 -14.41
C LEU A 404 29.30 9.03 -13.51
N LEU A 405 28.78 7.82 -13.75
CA LEU A 405 29.18 6.60 -13.04
C LEU A 405 30.66 6.27 -13.29
N LYS A 406 31.10 6.31 -14.54
CA LYS A 406 32.50 6.05 -14.92
C LYS A 406 33.46 7.06 -14.29
N GLU A 407 33.22 8.35 -14.50
CA GLU A 407 34.07 9.42 -13.95
C GLU A 407 34.13 9.36 -12.42
N THR A 408 33.01 9.04 -11.76
CA THR A 408 32.99 8.88 -10.31
C THR A 408 33.76 7.63 -9.86
N SER A 409 33.62 6.51 -10.56
CA SER A 409 34.33 5.26 -10.23
C SER A 409 35.85 5.39 -10.34
N GLU A 410 36.36 6.20 -11.28
CA GLU A 410 37.80 6.46 -11.44
C GLU A 410 38.31 7.45 -10.38
N ARG A 411 37.51 8.45 -10.02
CA ARG A 411 37.89 9.51 -9.09
C ARG A 411 37.84 9.08 -7.63
N VAL A 412 36.84 8.29 -7.24
CA VAL A 412 36.62 7.93 -5.83
C VAL A 412 37.53 6.77 -5.43
N GLN A 413 38.23 6.92 -4.29
CA GLN A 413 39.16 5.90 -3.78
C GLN A 413 38.71 5.27 -2.46
N LYS A 414 37.66 5.83 -1.84
CA LYS A 414 37.19 5.40 -0.51
C LYS A 414 36.29 4.16 -0.53
N TYR A 415 35.66 3.87 -1.66
CA TYR A 415 34.81 2.71 -1.90
C TYR A 415 34.86 2.35 -3.38
N ASN A 416 34.44 1.13 -3.72
CA ASN A 416 34.28 0.72 -5.11
C ASN A 416 32.89 1.09 -5.61
N LEU A 417 32.77 1.38 -6.90
CA LEU A 417 31.51 1.68 -7.56
C LEU A 417 31.33 0.76 -8.77
N ALA A 418 30.18 0.11 -8.89
CA ALA A 418 29.80 -0.69 -10.05
C ALA A 418 28.32 -0.50 -10.39
N TRP A 419 27.88 -1.01 -11.53
CA TRP A 419 26.49 -0.92 -11.97
C TRP A 419 26.14 -2.02 -12.96
N ARG A 420 24.85 -2.34 -13.05
CA ARG A 420 24.31 -3.33 -13.97
C ARG A 420 23.02 -2.82 -14.60
N ASP A 421 22.99 -2.78 -15.93
CA ASP A 421 21.77 -2.55 -16.70
C ASP A 421 20.97 -3.86 -16.84
N GLY A 422 19.82 -3.79 -17.52
CA GLY A 422 18.95 -4.95 -17.71
C GLY A 422 19.67 -6.13 -18.37
N THR A 423 20.56 -5.87 -19.32
CA THR A 423 21.35 -6.92 -19.99
C THR A 423 22.32 -7.58 -19.01
N ALA A 424 23.06 -6.79 -18.22
CA ALA A 424 24.01 -7.28 -17.25
C ALA A 424 23.33 -8.00 -16.06
N VAL A 425 22.15 -7.54 -15.62
CA VAL A 425 21.34 -8.24 -14.61
C VAL A 425 20.83 -9.57 -15.17
N ARG A 426 20.35 -9.59 -16.42
CA ARG A 426 19.90 -10.82 -17.09
C ARG A 426 21.03 -11.82 -17.26
N GLU A 427 22.24 -11.36 -17.59
CA GLU A 427 23.42 -12.22 -17.69
C GLU A 427 23.82 -12.78 -16.33
N TYR A 428 23.89 -11.93 -15.30
CA TYR A 428 24.16 -12.35 -13.92
C TYR A 428 23.16 -13.41 -13.45
N ALA A 429 21.88 -13.25 -13.81
CA ALA A 429 20.84 -14.21 -13.47
C ALA A 429 21.06 -15.60 -14.10
N LYS A 430 21.83 -15.74 -15.18
CA LYS A 430 22.10 -17.06 -15.80
C LYS A 430 22.89 -17.98 -14.89
N GLU A 431 23.70 -17.44 -13.97
CA GLU A 431 24.49 -18.19 -13.00
C GLU A 431 23.62 -18.91 -11.95
N LEU A 432 22.35 -18.50 -11.80
CA LEU A 432 21.39 -19.21 -10.96
C LEU A 432 21.06 -20.59 -11.50
N LYS A 433 21.19 -21.58 -10.62
CA LYS A 433 20.68 -22.94 -10.83
C LYS A 433 19.14 -23.00 -10.80
N ALA A 434 18.46 -21.93 -10.37
CA ALA A 434 17.01 -21.84 -10.26
C ALA A 434 16.36 -21.29 -11.55
N ALA A 435 15.93 -22.19 -12.44
CA ALA A 435 15.34 -21.81 -13.72
C ALA A 435 14.05 -20.95 -13.61
N GLY A 436 13.25 -21.14 -12.55
CA GLY A 436 12.01 -20.40 -12.33
C GLY A 436 12.21 -18.90 -12.16
N ILE A 437 13.23 -18.47 -11.41
CA ILE A 437 13.53 -17.03 -11.21
C ILE A 437 13.99 -16.37 -12.50
N ARG A 438 14.79 -17.08 -13.31
CA ARG A 438 15.18 -16.58 -14.64
C ARG A 438 13.98 -16.38 -15.54
N LYS A 439 13.03 -17.32 -15.52
CA LYS A 439 11.78 -17.21 -16.27
C LYS A 439 10.94 -16.00 -15.82
N ILE A 440 10.82 -15.78 -14.51
CA ILE A 440 10.12 -14.62 -13.94
C ILE A 440 10.73 -13.30 -14.38
N LEU A 441 12.05 -13.17 -14.29
CA LEU A 441 12.78 -11.99 -14.74
C LEU A 441 12.53 -11.74 -16.23
N ASP A 442 12.62 -12.79 -17.04
CA ASP A 442 12.34 -12.71 -18.47
C ASP A 442 10.90 -12.28 -18.77
N GLU A 443 9.91 -12.87 -18.12
CA GLU A 443 8.48 -12.61 -18.41
C GLU A 443 8.01 -11.24 -17.89
N HIS A 444 8.49 -10.81 -16.72
CA HIS A 444 7.93 -9.66 -16.01
C HIS A 444 8.80 -8.40 -16.05
N TYR A 445 10.12 -8.57 -16.19
CA TYR A 445 11.07 -7.46 -16.11
C TYR A 445 11.82 -7.19 -17.41
N PHE A 446 12.09 -8.20 -18.24
CA PHE A 446 12.86 -8.02 -19.48
C PHE A 446 12.00 -8.04 -20.76
N ASN A 447 11.00 -8.92 -20.88
CA ASN A 447 10.21 -9.11 -22.12
C ASN A 447 8.77 -8.57 -21.99
N HIS A 448 8.54 -7.55 -21.16
CA HIS A 448 7.19 -7.12 -20.82
C HIS A 448 6.34 -6.77 -22.07
N VAL A 449 5.12 -7.31 -22.15
CA VAL A 449 4.19 -7.19 -23.30
C VAL A 449 3.89 -5.72 -23.69
N LEU A 450 3.94 -4.77 -22.74
CA LEU A 450 3.78 -3.34 -23.03
C LEU A 450 4.99 -2.70 -23.76
N ALA A 451 6.17 -3.32 -23.77
CA ALA A 451 7.31 -2.87 -24.56
C ALA A 451 7.21 -3.30 -26.04
N GLN A 452 6.27 -4.21 -26.35
CA GLN A 452 6.03 -4.72 -27.70
C GLN A 452 4.88 -4.01 -28.43
N LEU A 453 4.20 -3.07 -27.78
CA LEU A 453 3.24 -2.20 -28.46
C LEU A 453 4.00 -1.00 -29.03
N PRO A 454 4.13 -0.86 -30.36
CA PRO A 454 4.54 0.42 -30.92
C PRO A 454 3.45 1.41 -30.55
N VAL A 455 3.79 2.40 -29.72
CA VAL A 455 2.92 3.57 -29.54
C VAL A 455 3.12 4.44 -30.78
N THR A 456 2.43 4.10 -31.86
CA THR A 456 2.14 5.05 -32.93
C THR A 456 0.99 5.91 -32.44
N VAL A 457 1.28 7.19 -32.17
CA VAL A 457 0.30 8.21 -31.76
C VAL A 457 -0.74 8.48 -32.88
N GLU A 458 -0.57 7.89 -34.06
CA GLU A 458 -1.46 8.03 -35.21
C GLU A 458 -2.69 7.10 -35.19
N ASP A 459 -2.68 6.00 -34.42
CA ASP A 459 -3.79 5.02 -34.42
C ASP A 459 -4.94 5.34 -33.43
N LEU A 460 -4.81 6.42 -32.64
CA LEU A 460 -5.89 6.91 -31.75
C LEU A 460 -6.71 8.06 -32.34
N ALA A 461 -6.45 8.43 -33.60
CA ALA A 461 -7.37 9.28 -34.36
C ALA A 461 -8.61 8.47 -34.74
N ILE A 462 -9.56 8.36 -33.82
CA ILE A 462 -10.94 8.04 -34.18
C ILE A 462 -11.43 9.19 -35.06
N GLU A 463 -11.37 9.03 -36.37
CA GLU A 463 -12.17 9.83 -37.30
C GLU A 463 -13.64 9.63 -36.91
N VAL A 464 -14.21 10.64 -36.26
CA VAL A 464 -15.66 10.75 -36.12
C VAL A 464 -16.22 11.08 -37.50
N GLN A 465 -16.48 10.05 -38.30
CA GLN A 465 -17.32 10.20 -39.48
C GLN A 465 -18.78 10.45 -39.03
N PRO A 466 -19.44 11.52 -39.50
CA PRO A 466 -20.83 11.75 -39.17
C PRO A 466 -21.68 10.68 -39.87
N GLN A 467 -22.28 9.78 -39.08
CA GLN A 467 -23.26 8.83 -39.59
C GLN A 467 -24.46 9.60 -40.17
N ARG A 468 -24.55 9.59 -41.50
CA ARG A 468 -25.74 9.96 -42.25
C ARG A 468 -26.88 9.01 -41.89
N ASN A 469 -27.96 9.61 -41.40
CA ASN A 469 -29.29 9.02 -41.24
C ASN A 469 -29.67 8.09 -42.41
N SER A 470 -29.81 6.79 -42.15
CA SER A 470 -30.55 5.88 -43.02
C SER A 470 -31.94 5.65 -42.43
N ARG A 471 -32.88 6.53 -42.85
CA ARG A 471 -34.31 6.26 -42.79
C ARG A 471 -34.58 4.98 -43.59
N ARG A 472 -34.98 3.89 -42.94
CA ARG A 472 -35.72 2.81 -43.62
C ARG A 472 -37.18 3.21 -43.72
N ARG A 473 -37.54 3.59 -44.95
CA ARG A 473 -38.88 3.89 -45.45
C ARG A 473 -39.71 2.60 -45.44
N VAL A 474 -40.81 2.61 -44.70
CA VAL A 474 -41.98 1.78 -45.01
C VAL A 474 -42.68 2.52 -46.14
N GLU A 475 -42.66 1.93 -47.33
CA GLU A 475 -43.43 2.39 -48.48
C GLU A 475 -44.19 1.21 -49.03
N ARG A 476 -45.52 1.32 -49.05
CA ARG A 476 -46.42 0.99 -50.17
C ARG A 476 -47.86 1.03 -49.66
N LEU A 477 -48.66 1.96 -50.18
CA LEU A 477 -49.55 1.70 -51.31
C LEU A 477 -50.48 2.91 -51.49
N ILE A 478 -50.34 3.55 -52.64
CA ILE A 478 -51.37 4.37 -53.24
C ILE A 478 -52.42 3.39 -53.78
N VAL A 479 -53.65 3.49 -53.30
CA VAL A 479 -54.85 3.11 -54.05
C VAL A 479 -55.57 4.41 -54.34
N THR A 480 -55.61 4.74 -55.62
CA THR A 480 -56.48 5.75 -56.22
C THR A 480 -57.88 5.16 -56.33
N GLU A 481 -58.87 5.84 -55.77
CA GLU A 481 -60.24 5.95 -56.29
C GLU A 481 -61.03 6.85 -55.35
N GLU A 482 -61.42 8.03 -55.84
CA GLU A 482 -62.78 8.59 -55.75
C GLU A 482 -62.76 10.03 -56.31
N ASP A 483 -63.09 10.14 -57.61
CA ASP A 483 -63.94 11.22 -58.08
C ASP A 483 -65.33 10.98 -57.50
N ASP A 484 -65.85 11.92 -56.69
CA ASP A 484 -67.06 12.65 -57.07
C ASP A 484 -67.45 13.68 -56.01
N GLY A 485 -67.69 14.91 -56.49
CA GLY A 485 -68.90 15.63 -56.13
C GLY A 485 -68.98 16.37 -54.78
N MET A 486 -69.16 17.68 -54.92
CA MET A 486 -70.07 18.51 -54.13
C MET A 486 -69.57 19.20 -52.85
N ALA A 487 -69.03 20.39 -53.10
CA ALA A 487 -69.69 21.66 -52.76
C ALA A 487 -69.69 22.14 -51.29
N ARG A 488 -69.14 23.36 -51.18
CA ARG A 488 -69.53 24.55 -50.39
C ARG A 488 -68.47 24.94 -49.35
N LEU A 489 -67.75 26.03 -49.62
CA LEU A 489 -68.14 27.45 -49.45
C LEU A 489 -68.15 27.86 -47.98
N LEU A 490 -67.34 28.90 -47.70
CA LEU A 490 -67.52 29.96 -46.71
C LEU A 490 -67.51 29.50 -45.25
N GLU A 491 -66.53 29.94 -44.48
CA GLU A 491 -66.59 31.10 -43.58
C GLU A 491 -66.16 30.50 -42.23
N GLU A 492 -65.40 31.11 -41.34
CA GLU A 492 -64.70 32.38 -41.23
C GLU A 492 -63.97 32.22 -39.89
N LEU A 493 -62.78 32.83 -39.79
CA LEU A 493 -62.09 33.22 -38.55
C LEU A 493 -61.45 32.13 -37.69
#